data_AF-A0A7G9GK98-F1
#
_entry.id   AF-A0A7G9GK98-F1
#
_cell.length_a   1.000
_cell.length_b   1.000
_cell.length_c   1.000
_cell.angle_alpha   90.00
_cell.angle_beta   90.00
_cell.angle_gamma   90.00
#
_symmetry.space_group_name_H-M   'P 1'
#
loop_
_entity.id
_entity.type
_entity.pdbx_description
1 polymer ?
#
loop_
_entity_poly.entity_id
_entity_poly.type
_entity_poly.pdbx_seq_one_letter_code
_entity_poly.pdbx_strand_id
1 'polypeptide(L)'
;MGPKNGMGIASMVLGIVSVSFSAVAIPIGIFFQLWGCFISVCSILCGIIAIVLGAKSKNLYPCGTAIAGFVMGIIGVSIHTIIFLCFLLLHIYL
;
A
#
# COMPACT_ATOMS: atom_id res chain seq x y z
N MET A 1 -13.85 2.92 22.51
CA MET A 1 -12.51 3.11 21.92
C MET A 1 -12.31 4.60 21.70
N GLY A 2 -11.41 5.25 22.44
CA GLY A 2 -11.26 6.72 22.37
C GLY A 2 -10.71 7.19 21.01
N PRO A 3 -11.01 8.42 20.57
CA PRO A 3 -10.63 8.98 19.26
C PRO A 3 -9.10 9.04 19.02
N LYS A 4 -8.27 8.83 20.05
CA LYS A 4 -6.81 8.88 20.00
C LYS A 4 -6.15 7.65 19.34
N ASN A 5 -6.84 6.51 19.30
CA ASN A 5 -6.32 5.29 18.63
C ASN A 5 -6.78 5.16 17.16
N GLY A 6 -7.67 6.03 16.69
CA GLY A 6 -8.25 5.96 15.35
C GLY A 6 -7.20 6.10 14.24
N MET A 7 -6.15 6.88 14.46
CA MET A 7 -5.09 7.12 13.47
C MET A 7 -4.22 5.87 13.22
N GLY A 8 -3.92 5.11 14.27
CA GLY A 8 -3.19 3.83 14.16
C GLY A 8 -4.04 2.73 13.52
N ILE A 9 -5.35 2.71 13.78
CA ILE A 9 -6.27 1.79 13.09
C ILE A 9 -6.40 2.17 11.62
N ALA A 10 -6.55 3.47 11.31
CA ALA A 10 -6.64 3.96 9.95
C ALA A 10 -5.37 3.64 9.13
N SER A 11 -4.17 3.79 9.71
CA SER A 11 -2.94 3.40 9.03
C SER A 11 -2.86 1.90 8.79
N MET A 12 -3.30 1.07 9.74
CA MET A 12 -3.38 -0.38 9.57
C MET A 12 -4.34 -0.77 8.45
N VAL A 13 -5.54 -0.21 8.43
CA VAL A 13 -6.55 -0.50 7.40
C VAL A 13 -6.07 -0.06 6.03
N LEU A 14 -5.50 1.16 5.89
CA LEU A 14 -4.92 1.63 4.62
C LEU A 14 -3.79 0.72 4.13
N GLY A 15 -2.93 0.22 5.02
CA GLY A 15 -1.89 -0.74 4.68
C GLY A 15 -2.45 -2.07 4.16
N ILE A 16 -3.46 -2.64 4.82
CA ILE A 16 -4.13 -3.88 4.39
C ILE A 16 -4.81 -3.68 3.04
N VAL A 17 -5.50 -2.55 2.86
CA VAL A 17 -6.19 -2.22 1.60
C VAL A 17 -5.17 -2.07 0.47
N SER A 18 -4.04 -1.39 0.70
CA SER A 18 -2.94 -1.29 -0.27
C SER A 18 -2.43 -2.67 -0.68
N VAL A 19 -2.16 -3.58 0.26
CA VAL A 19 -1.70 -4.94 -0.06
C VAL A 19 -2.78 -5.74 -0.80
N SER A 20 -4.05 -5.57 -0.44
CA SER A 20 -5.17 -6.28 -1.07
C SER A 20 -5.35 -5.88 -2.53
N PHE A 21 -5.03 -4.63 -2.89
CA PHE A 21 -4.99 -4.20 -4.28
C PHE A 21 -3.98 -4.98 -5.12
N SER A 22 -2.91 -5.54 -4.55
CA SER A 22 -1.97 -6.40 -5.29
C SER A 22 -2.67 -7.63 -5.87
N ALA A 23 -3.59 -8.25 -5.11
CA ALA A 23 -4.30 -9.44 -5.55
C ALA A 23 -5.21 -9.17 -6.76
N VAL A 24 -5.72 -7.94 -6.88
CA VAL A 24 -6.58 -7.50 -7.99
C VAL A 24 -5.74 -6.95 -9.14
N ALA A 25 -4.62 -6.29 -8.86
CA ALA A 25 -3.73 -5.70 -9.85
C ALA A 25 -3.02 -6.75 -10.72
N ILE A 26 -2.68 -7.92 -10.17
CA ILE A 26 -2.01 -8.99 -10.92
C ILE A 26 -2.87 -9.51 -12.09
N PRO A 27 -4.10 -10.02 -11.89
CA PRO A 27 -4.91 -10.53 -13.01
C PRO A 27 -5.28 -9.42 -13.99
N ILE A 28 -5.63 -8.23 -13.51
CA ILE A 28 -6.01 -7.12 -14.39
C ILE A 28 -4.80 -6.61 -15.19
N GLY A 29 -3.61 -6.56 -14.58
CA GLY A 29 -2.39 -6.16 -15.28
C GLY A 29 -1.99 -7.14 -16.39
N ILE A 30 -2.23 -8.44 -16.21
CA ILE A 30 -1.96 -9.43 -17.27
C ILE A 30 -2.86 -9.23 -18.51
N PHE A 31 -4.15 -8.90 -18.31
CA PHE A 31 -5.09 -8.69 -19.43
C PHE A 31 -5.05 -7.26 -19.97
N PHE A 32 -4.80 -6.26 -19.12
CA PHE A 32 -4.78 -4.84 -19.44
C PHE A 32 -3.58 -4.16 -18.75
N GLN A 33 -2.41 -4.28 -19.38
CA GLN A 33 -1.12 -3.80 -18.87
C GLN A 33 -1.17 -2.33 -18.39
N LEU A 34 -1.73 -1.43 -19.22
CA LEU A 34 -1.82 -0.01 -18.91
C LEU A 34 -2.69 0.28 -17.68
N TRP A 35 -3.76 -0.50 -17.50
CA TRP A 35 -4.71 -0.34 -16.40
C TRP A 35 -4.14 -0.91 -15.09
N GLY A 36 -3.35 -1.98 -15.17
CA GLY A 36 -2.56 -2.51 -14.05
C GLY A 36 -1.58 -1.48 -13.49
N CYS A 37 -0.90 -0.73 -14.37
CA CYS A 37 -0.02 0.37 -13.96
C CYS A 37 -0.79 1.46 -13.18
N PHE A 38 -1.99 1.82 -13.63
CA PHE A 38 -2.80 2.86 -12.97
C PHE A 38 -3.23 2.44 -11.55
N ILE A 39 -3.71 1.19 -11.40
CA ILE A 39 -4.05 0.62 -10.08
C ILE A 39 -2.82 0.61 -9.18
N SER A 40 -1.66 0.23 -9.73
CA SER A 40 -0.42 0.17 -8.95
C SER A 40 -0.02 1.53 -8.41
N VAL A 41 -0.13 2.59 -9.21
CA VAL A 41 0.13 3.97 -8.76
C VAL A 41 -0.84 4.38 -7.65
N CYS A 42 -2.14 4.13 -7.80
CA CYS A 42 -3.13 4.41 -6.75
C CYS A 42 -2.84 3.65 -5.45
N SER A 43 -2.41 2.39 -5.54
CA SER A 43 -2.05 1.60 -4.36
C SER A 43 -0.76 2.08 -3.70
N ILE A 44 0.23 2.54 -4.47
CA ILE A 44 1.45 3.16 -3.93
C ILE A 44 1.09 4.43 -3.16
N LEU A 45 0.24 5.29 -3.71
CA LEU A 45 -0.27 6.48 -3.01
C LEU A 45 -0.95 6.11 -1.69
N CYS A 46 -1.82 5.09 -1.71
CA CYS A 46 -2.48 4.56 -0.52
C CYS A 46 -1.48 4.05 0.53
N GLY A 47 -0.47 3.29 0.10
CA GLY A 47 0.59 2.76 0.95
C GLY A 47 1.47 3.87 1.55
N ILE A 48 1.81 4.91 0.78
CA ILE A 48 2.56 6.08 1.31
C ILE A 48 1.74 6.79 2.39
N ILE A 49 0.44 7.00 2.17
CA ILE A 49 -0.43 7.61 3.18
C ILE A 49 -0.49 6.74 4.44
N ALA A 50 -0.56 5.41 4.31
CA ALA A 50 -0.48 4.47 5.43
C ALA A 50 0.83 4.61 6.22
N ILE A 51 1.97 4.72 5.52
CA ILE A 51 3.29 4.92 6.12
C ILE A 51 3.34 6.24 6.87
N VAL A 52 2.91 7.35 6.27
CA VAL A 52 2.94 8.68 6.88
C VAL A 52 2.04 8.72 8.12
N LEU A 53 0.81 8.19 8.03
CA LEU A 53 -0.11 8.10 9.17
C LEU A 53 0.42 7.17 10.26
N GLY A 54 1.01 6.03 9.89
CA GLY A 54 1.66 5.11 10.82
C GLY A 54 2.87 5.73 11.52
N ALA A 55 3.70 6.47 10.79
CA ALA A 55 4.87 7.20 11.31
C ALA A 55 4.47 8.35 12.24
N LYS A 56 3.39 9.06 11.92
CA LYS A 56 2.84 10.11 12.79
C LYS A 56 2.20 9.52 14.04
N SER A 57 1.44 8.44 13.88
CA SER A 57 0.76 7.76 14.99
C SER A 57 1.76 7.10 15.94
N LYS A 58 2.82 6.43 15.45
CA LYS A 58 3.86 5.85 16.33
C LYS A 58 4.59 6.89 17.18
N ASN A 59 4.67 8.13 16.70
CA ASN A 59 5.38 9.22 17.37
C ASN A 59 4.50 9.87 18.45
N LEU A 60 3.20 10.07 18.16
CA LEU A 60 2.23 10.64 19.10
C LEU A 60 1.76 9.63 20.16
N TYR A 61 1.49 8.39 19.76
CA TYR A 61 0.96 7.32 20.61
C TYR A 61 1.54 5.96 20.15
N PRO A 62 2.56 5.42 20.84
CA PRO A 62 3.15 4.14 20.48
C PRO A 62 2.20 3.00 20.85
N CYS A 63 1.25 2.71 19.98
CA CYS A 63 0.38 1.54 20.06
C CYS A 63 0.72 0.54 18.96
N GLY A 64 0.61 -0.76 19.26
CA GLY A 64 0.99 -1.84 18.34
C GLY A 64 0.32 -1.75 16.97
N THR A 65 -0.90 -1.20 16.91
CA THR A 65 -1.65 -0.95 15.67
C THR A 65 -0.95 0.05 14.75
N ALA A 66 -0.37 1.12 15.30
CA ALA A 66 0.33 2.14 14.52
C ALA A 66 1.60 1.59 13.86
N ILE A 67 2.34 0.74 14.59
CA ILE A 67 3.54 0.07 14.09
C ILE A 67 3.15 -0.94 13.02
N ALA A 68 2.10 -1.73 13.24
CA ALA A 68 1.60 -2.68 12.25
C ALA A 68 1.14 -1.98 10.95
N GLY A 69 0.46 -0.84 11.04
CA GLY A 69 0.10 -0.05 9.86
C GLY A 69 1.30 0.55 9.13
N PHE A 70 2.33 0.99 9.86
CA PHE A 70 3.58 1.45 9.25
C PHE A 70 4.29 0.33 8.48
N VAL A 71 4.42 -0.85 9.08
CA VAL A 71 5.05 -2.02 8.44
C VAL A 71 4.23 -2.50 7.25
N MET A 72 2.89 -2.59 7.37
CA MET A 72 2.06 -2.99 6.24
C MET A 72 2.09 -2.00 5.09
N GLY A 73 2.19 -0.70 5.36
CA GLY A 73 2.40 0.30 4.32
C GLY A 73 3.70 0.07 3.56
N ILE A 74 4.82 -0.20 4.26
CA ILE A 74 6.11 -0.51 3.62
C ILE A 74 6.00 -1.75 2.74
N ILE A 75 5.39 -2.82 3.25
CA ILE A 75 5.20 -4.07 2.51
C ILE A 75 4.35 -3.81 1.24
N GLY A 76 3.23 -3.10 1.38
CA GLY A 76 2.32 -2.79 0.26
C GLY A 76 2.99 -1.96 -0.85
N VAL A 77 3.73 -0.91 -0.47
CA VAL A 77 4.49 -0.09 -1.42
C VAL A 77 5.61 -0.89 -2.08
N SER A 78 6.32 -1.74 -1.34
CA SER A 78 7.41 -2.57 -1.87
C SER A 78 6.89 -3.55 -2.92
N ILE A 79 5.78 -4.25 -2.61
CA ILE A 79 5.15 -5.20 -3.53
C ILE A 79 4.67 -4.48 -4.80
N HIS A 80 3.95 -3.36 -4.67
CA HIS A 80 3.46 -2.63 -5.84
C HIS A 80 4.58 -2.02 -6.68
N THR A 81 5.68 -1.59 -6.06
CA THR A 81 6.85 -1.08 -6.80
C THR A 81 7.48 -2.19 -7.65
N ILE A 82 7.62 -3.40 -7.08
CA ILE A 82 8.16 -4.56 -7.82
C ILE A 82 7.21 -4.96 -8.95
N ILE A 83 5.90 -5.04 -8.69
CA ILE A 83 4.88 -5.38 -9.69
C ILE A 83 4.89 -4.35 -10.83
N PHE A 84 4.93 -3.05 -10.49
CA PHE A 84 4.99 -1.98 -11.48
C PHE A 84 6.26 -2.10 -12.35
N LEU A 85 7.41 -2.35 -11.74
CA LEU A 85 8.67 -2.54 -12.47
C LEU A 85 8.61 -3.76 -13.41
N CYS A 86 7.99 -4.86 -12.95
CA CYS A 86 7.79 -6.06 -13.73
C CYS A 86 6.90 -5.81 -14.95
N PHE A 87 5.78 -5.09 -14.75
CA PHE A 87 4.89 -4.71 -15.85
C PHE A 87 5.56 -3.72 -16.83
N LEU A 88 6.38 -2.79 -16.33
CA LEU A 88 7.14 -1.88 -17.18
C LEU A 88 8.15 -2.64 -18.06
N LEU A 89 8.92 -3.55 -17.48
CA LEU A 89 9.86 -4.40 -18.21
C LEU A 89 9.13 -5.25 -19.26
N LEU A 90 8.03 -5.89 -18.88
CA LEU A 90 7.26 -6.72 -19.79
C LEU A 90 6.70 -5.89 -20.96
N HIS A 91 6.29 -4.64 -20.74
CA HIS A 91 5.86 -3.73 -21.81
C HIS A 91 7.01 -3.27 -22.73
N ILE A 92 8.26 -3.24 -22.24
CA ILE A 92 9.42 -2.89 -23.08
C ILE A 92 9.85 -4.07 -23.95
N TYR A 93 9.73 -5.29 -23.42
CA TYR A 93 10.20 -6.52 -24.06
C TYR A 93 9.17 -7.22 -24.97
N LEU A 94 7.87 -7.05 -24.70
CA LEU A 94 6.77 -7.62 -25.49
C LEU A 94 6.27 -6.62 -26.52
#